data_AF-A0A318DS62-F1
#
_entry.id   AF-A0A318DS62-F1
#
_cell.length_a   1.000
_cell.length_b   1.000
_cell.length_c   1.000
_cell.angle_alpha   90.00
_cell.angle_beta   90.00
_cell.angle_gamma   90.00
#
_symmetry.space_group_name_H-M   'P 1'
#
loop_
_entity.id
_entity.type
_entity.pdbx_description
1 polymer ?
#
loop_
_entity_poly.entity_id
_entity_poly.type
_entity_poly.pdbx_seq_one_letter_code
_entity_poly.pdbx_strand_id
1 'polypeptide(L)'
;MSTTISELSLSPAYRLAQRALALWLERGRGGARQSGFAARVALSGLDAVERGRIARWLAWLEVAAQSRGLASPATRVLRLDASLHQAMQDALARLPGQTAVAHKGNHRRSA
;
A
#
# COMPACT_ATOMS: atom_id res chain seq x y z
N MET A 1 2.05 -7.01 -34.38
CA MET A 1 2.81 -5.96 -33.68
C MET A 1 2.76 -6.24 -32.19
N SER A 2 3.83 -6.81 -31.64
CA SER A 2 3.92 -7.18 -30.23
C SER A 2 4.11 -5.93 -29.39
N THR A 3 3.11 -5.59 -28.58
CA THR A 3 3.26 -4.59 -27.52
C THR A 3 4.16 -5.18 -26.44
N THR A 4 5.46 -4.94 -26.55
CA THR A 4 6.44 -5.29 -25.52
C THR A 4 6.08 -4.48 -24.27
N ILE A 5 5.23 -5.04 -23.41
CA ILE A 5 5.04 -4.53 -22.05
C ILE A 5 6.45 -4.56 -21.46
N SER A 6 7.07 -3.40 -21.28
CA SER A 6 8.34 -3.32 -20.58
C SER A 6 8.17 -4.07 -19.28
N GLU A 7 8.91 -5.16 -19.10
CA GLU A 7 8.90 -5.89 -17.84
C GLU A 7 9.13 -4.87 -16.74
N LEU A 8 8.20 -4.84 -15.78
CA LEU A 8 8.25 -3.95 -14.63
C LEU A 8 9.46 -4.39 -13.80
N SER A 9 10.65 -3.92 -14.18
CA SER A 9 11.89 -4.22 -13.50
C SER A 9 11.86 -3.48 -12.17
N LEU A 10 11.37 -4.18 -11.15
CA LEU A 10 11.42 -3.69 -9.78
C LEU A 10 12.88 -3.67 -9.35
N SER A 11 13.34 -2.56 -8.79
CA SER A 11 14.70 -2.49 -8.29
C SER A 11 14.90 -3.50 -7.14
N PRO A 12 16.14 -3.94 -6.89
CA PRO A 12 16.46 -4.72 -5.71
C PRO A 12 16.05 -4.01 -4.40
N ALA A 13 16.22 -2.68 -4.33
CA ALA A 13 15.86 -1.87 -3.17
C ALA A 13 14.35 -1.89 -2.92
N TYR A 14 13.53 -1.71 -3.96
CA TYR A 14 12.08 -1.81 -3.87
C TYR A 14 11.65 -3.19 -3.34
N ARG A 15 12.18 -4.28 -3.91
CA ARG A 15 11.83 -5.64 -3.48
C ARG A 15 12.22 -5.89 -2.03
N LEU A 16 13.37 -5.38 -1.59
CA LEU A 16 13.81 -5.48 -0.20
C LEU A 16 12.86 -4.74 0.74
N ALA A 17 12.52 -3.48 0.41
CA ALA A 17 11.60 -2.68 1.20
C ALA A 17 10.21 -3.30 1.29
N GLN A 18 9.68 -3.81 0.18
CA GLN A 18 8.38 -4.48 0.15
C GLN A 18 8.37 -5.72 1.06
N ARG A 19 9.42 -6.56 0.99
CA ARG A 19 9.55 -7.76 1.84
C ARG A 19 9.69 -7.40 3.31
N ALA A 20 10.53 -6.42 3.64
CA ALA A 20 10.74 -5.98 5.02
C ALA A 20 9.44 -5.41 5.63
N LEU A 21 8.69 -4.62 4.86
CA LEU A 21 7.37 -4.12 5.26
C LEU A 21 6.34 -5.24 5.45
N ALA A 22 6.24 -6.18 4.51
CA ALA A 22 5.32 -7.31 4.62
C ALA A 22 5.59 -8.13 5.89
N LEU A 23 6.86 -8.50 6.11
CA LEU A 23 7.28 -9.21 7.32
C LEU A 23 6.94 -8.45 8.60
N TRP A 24 7.15 -7.13 8.61
CA TRP A 24 6.82 -6.31 9.77
C TRP A 24 5.31 -6.15 9.99
N LEU A 25 4.50 -6.11 8.93
CA LEU A 25 3.03 -6.06 9.03
C LEU A 25 2.46 -7.37 9.60
N GLU A 26 2.99 -8.52 9.17
CA GLU A 26 2.59 -9.85 9.63
C GLU A 26 3.05 -10.14 11.07
N ARG A 27 4.19 -9.58 11.50
CA ARG A 27 4.72 -9.80 12.85
C ARG A 27 3.77 -9.26 13.92
N GLY A 28 3.46 -10.09 14.92
CA GLY A 28 2.80 -9.67 16.17
C GLY A 28 3.69 -8.78 17.05
N ARG A 29 3.31 -8.56 18.32
CA ARG A 29 4.05 -7.67 19.25
C ARG A 29 5.50 -8.13 19.50
N GLY A 30 5.78 -9.43 19.42
CA GLY A 30 7.14 -10.00 19.55
C GLY A 30 8.00 -9.72 18.33
N GLY A 31 9.14 -9.04 18.51
CA GLY A 31 10.08 -8.72 17.42
C GLY A 31 9.69 -7.52 16.54
N ALA A 32 8.58 -6.83 16.85
CA ALA A 32 8.07 -5.70 16.08
C ALA A 32 9.05 -4.51 15.98
N ARG A 33 9.92 -4.34 16.98
CA ARG A 33 10.92 -3.26 16.99
C ARG A 33 12.03 -3.50 15.97
N GLN A 34 12.61 -4.71 15.96
CA GLN A 34 13.69 -5.06 15.03
C GLN A 34 13.20 -5.08 13.59
N SER A 35 12.05 -5.72 13.33
CA SER A 35 11.46 -5.73 11.98
C SER A 35 11.01 -4.34 11.54
N GLY A 36 10.51 -3.51 12.46
CA GLY A 36 10.17 -2.12 12.18
C GLY A 36 11.39 -1.27 11.84
N PHE A 37 12.51 -1.46 12.55
CA PHE A 37 13.76 -0.80 12.21
C PHE A 37 14.29 -1.25 10.83
N ALA A 38 14.28 -2.55 10.55
CA ALA A 38 14.67 -3.09 9.25
C ALA A 38 13.81 -2.53 8.11
N ALA A 39 12.49 -2.39 8.32
CA ALA A 39 11.60 -1.76 7.36
C ALA A 39 11.94 -0.29 7.12
N ARG A 40 12.25 0.49 8.17
CA ARG A 40 12.67 1.90 8.02
C ARG A 40 13.98 2.04 7.23
N VAL A 41 14.97 1.20 7.52
CA VAL A 41 16.26 1.21 6.81
C VAL A 41 16.07 0.83 5.34
N ALA A 42 15.24 -0.18 5.05
CA ALA A 42 14.95 -0.55 3.67
C ALA A 42 14.21 0.57 2.91
N LEU A 43 13.34 1.32 3.60
CA LEU A 43 12.61 2.46 3.03
C LEU A 43 13.50 3.67 2.74
N SER A 44 14.56 3.92 3.52
CA SER A 44 15.43 5.07 3.32
C SER A 44 16.26 4.99 2.03
N GLY A 45 16.42 3.80 1.45
CA GLY A 45 17.11 3.61 0.18
C GLY A 45 16.23 3.80 -1.06
N LEU A 46 14.94 4.11 -0.88
CA LEU A 46 14.00 4.25 -1.99
C LEU A 46 13.96 5.68 -2.53
N ASP A 47 13.87 5.81 -3.85
CA ASP A 47 13.57 7.09 -4.49
C ASP A 47 12.08 7.48 -4.34
N ALA A 48 11.71 8.68 -4.78
CA ALA A 48 10.34 9.18 -4.67
C ALA A 48 9.33 8.33 -5.47
N VAL A 49 9.72 7.79 -6.63
CA VAL A 49 8.87 6.95 -7.49
C VAL A 49 8.60 5.61 -6.81
N GLU A 50 9.65 5.00 -6.26
CA GLU A 50 9.58 3.74 -5.52
C GLU A 50 8.77 3.88 -4.23
N ARG A 51 8.96 4.97 -3.47
CA ARG A 51 8.14 5.27 -2.30
C ARG A 51 6.66 5.44 -2.68
N GLY A 52 6.38 6.10 -3.81
CA GLY A 52 5.03 6.19 -4.35
C GLY A 52 4.41 4.83 -4.71
N ARG A 53 5.21 3.93 -5.29
CA ARG A 53 4.77 2.55 -5.59
C ARG A 53 4.48 1.76 -4.32
N ILE A 54 5.32 1.85 -3.29
CA ILE A 54 5.08 1.22 -1.98
C ILE A 54 3.81 1.78 -1.34
N ALA A 55 3.61 3.09 -1.36
CA ALA A 55 2.40 3.73 -0.83
C ALA A 55 1.13 3.22 -1.54
N ARG A 56 1.15 3.09 -2.87
CA ARG A 56 0.04 2.53 -3.64
C ARG A 56 -0.20 1.05 -3.34
N TRP A 57 0.87 0.27 -3.15
CA TRP A 57 0.76 -1.12 -2.72
C TRP A 57 0.11 -1.23 -1.33
N LEU A 58 0.52 -0.40 -0.37
CA LEU A 58 -0.10 -0.35 0.97
C LEU A 58 -1.57 0.07 0.91
N ALA A 59 -1.93 1.02 0.04
CA ALA A 59 -3.32 1.40 -0.17
C ALA A 59 -4.18 0.24 -0.69
N TRP A 60 -3.64 -0.59 -1.60
CA TRP A 60 -4.32 -1.82 -2.02
C TRP A 60 -4.43 -2.87 -0.91
N LEU A 61 -3.42 -2.98 -0.03
CA LEU A 61 -3.52 -3.84 1.15
C LEU A 61 -4.63 -3.37 2.11
N GLU A 62 -4.79 -2.07 2.29
CA GLU A 62 -5.88 -1.47 3.08
C GLU A 62 -7.24 -1.86 2.50
N VAL A 63 -7.47 -1.68 1.20
CA VAL A 63 -8.72 -2.11 0.52
C VAL A 63 -8.95 -3.61 0.65
N ALA A 64 -7.89 -4.42 0.50
CA ALA A 64 -7.99 -5.87 0.65
C ALA A 64 -8.31 -6.27 2.11
N ALA A 65 -7.76 -5.58 3.10
CA ALA A 65 -8.07 -5.81 4.50
C ALA A 65 -9.53 -5.45 4.81
N GLN A 66 -10.00 -4.29 4.35
CA GLN A 66 -11.39 -3.84 4.52
C GLN A 66 -12.38 -4.81 3.89
N SER A 67 -12.15 -5.24 2.65
CA SER A 67 -13.05 -6.19 1.97
C SER A 67 -13.12 -7.57 2.63
N ARG A 68 -12.11 -7.94 3.41
CA ARG A 68 -12.04 -9.21 4.16
C ARG A 68 -12.39 -9.07 5.64
N GLY A 69 -12.75 -7.87 6.11
CA GLY A 69 -12.99 -7.60 7.54
C GLY A 69 -11.75 -7.78 8.43
N LEU A 70 -10.55 -7.67 7.86
CA LEU A 70 -9.27 -7.80 8.58
C LEU A 70 -8.83 -6.44 9.16
N ALA A 71 -7.89 -6.50 10.10
CA ALA A 71 -7.32 -5.30 10.70
C ALA A 71 -6.60 -4.42 9.68
N SER A 72 -6.90 -3.12 9.71
CA SER A 72 -6.26 -2.12 8.85
C SER A 72 -4.76 -1.98 9.16
N PRO A 73 -3.88 -2.00 8.13
CA PRO A 73 -2.46 -1.66 8.30
C PRO A 73 -2.20 -0.18 8.64
N ALA A 74 -3.15 0.73 8.43
CA ALA A 74 -2.92 2.18 8.48
C ALA A 74 -2.33 2.68 9.80
N THR A 75 -2.87 2.25 10.94
CA THR A 75 -2.36 2.67 12.26
C THR A 75 -0.92 2.19 12.49
N ARG A 76 -0.58 0.99 11.99
CA ARG A 76 0.78 0.48 12.09
C ARG A 76 1.70 1.35 11.22
N VAL A 77 1.34 1.56 9.95
CA VAL A 77 2.14 2.37 9.00
C VAL A 77 2.38 3.78 9.55
N LEU A 78 1.38 4.43 10.14
CA LEU A 78 1.52 5.73 10.80
C LEU A 78 2.60 5.74 11.89
N ARG A 79 2.66 4.69 12.72
CA ARG A 79 3.69 4.55 13.76
C ARG A 79 5.07 4.23 13.19
N LEU A 80 5.14 3.64 12.00
CA LEU A 80 6.40 3.35 11.33
C LEU A 80 6.99 4.63 10.74
N ASP A 81 6.24 5.29 9.87
CA ASP A 81 6.65 6.45 9.09
C ASP A 81 5.39 7.26 8.70
N ALA A 82 5.28 8.47 9.27
CA ALA A 82 4.13 9.35 9.03
C ALA A 82 4.06 9.84 7.58
N SER A 83 5.20 10.06 6.91
CA SER A 83 5.23 10.49 5.51
C SER A 83 4.73 9.38 4.59
N LEU A 84 5.11 8.14 4.87
CA LEU A 84 4.62 6.98 4.14
C LEU A 84 3.12 6.77 4.36
N HIS A 85 2.64 6.97 5.59
CA HIS A 85 1.22 6.92 5.89
C HIS A 85 0.44 7.97 5.09
N GLN A 86 0.92 9.22 5.04
CA GLN A 86 0.27 10.25 4.23
C GLN A 86 0.23 9.87 2.75
N ALA A 87 1.36 9.42 2.18
CA ALA A 87 1.43 8.97 0.80
C ALA A 87 0.48 7.79 0.53
N MET A 88 0.31 6.88 1.48
CA MET A 88 -0.63 5.76 1.40
C MET A 88 -2.08 6.26 1.38
N GLN A 89 -2.45 7.22 2.23
CA GLN A 89 -3.80 7.82 2.23
C GLN A 89 -4.08 8.57 0.93
N ASP A 90 -3.11 9.34 0.44
CA ASP A 90 -3.22 10.03 -0.86
C ASP A 90 -3.38 9.04 -2.01
N ALA A 91 -2.67 7.91 -1.96
CA ALA A 91 -2.80 6.84 -2.95
C ALA A 91 -4.16 6.13 -2.86
N LEU A 92 -4.66 5.90 -1.63
CA LEU A 92 -5.96 5.30 -1.35
C LEU A 92 -7.09 6.13 -1.97
N ALA A 93 -7.08 7.46 -1.77
CA ALA A 93 -8.05 8.39 -2.34
C ALA A 93 -8.06 8.39 -3.88
N ARG A 94 -6.96 7.96 -4.52
CA ARG A 94 -6.79 7.90 -5.98
C ARG A 94 -7.00 6.49 -6.55
N LEU A 95 -7.37 5.49 -5.76
CA LEU A 95 -7.58 4.14 -6.27
C LEU A 95 -8.86 4.05 -7.12
N PRO A 96 -8.79 3.43 -8.32
CA PRO A 96 -9.96 3.18 -9.14
C PRO A 96 -10.89 2.20 -8.41
N GLY A 97 -12.17 2.55 -8.27
CA GLY A 97 -13.18 1.74 -7.60
C GLY A 97 -13.75 2.36 -6.32
N GLN A 98 -13.02 3.24 -5.63
CA GLN A 98 -13.58 4.03 -4.51
C GLN A 98 -14.41 5.21 -5.02
N THR A 99 -14.02 5.79 -6.16
CA THR A 99 -14.79 6.83 -6.87
C THR A 99 -16.04 6.30 -7.58
N ALA A 100 -16.09 5.00 -7.90
CA ALA A 100 -17.22 4.40 -8.62
C ALA A 100 -18.47 4.20 -7.75
N VAL A 101 -18.31 4.13 -6.42
CA VAL A 101 -19.45 4.02 -5.49
C VAL A 101 -20.19 5.37 -5.38
N ALA A 102 -19.55 6.49 -5.72
CA ALA A 102 -20.18 7.80 -5.72
C ALA A 102 -21.09 8.09 -6.94
N HIS A 103 -21.20 7.17 -7.92
CA HIS A 103 -21.98 7.40 -9.15
C HIS A 103 -23.12 6.42 -9.42
N LYS A 104 -23.52 5.59 -8.45
CA LYS A 104 -24.78 4.81 -8.52
C LYS A 104 -25.87 5.42 -7.64
N GLY A 105 -26.10 6.72 -7.82
CA GLY A 105 -27.33 7.37 -7.39
C GLY A 105 -28.43 7.13 -8.43
N ASN A 106 -29.49 6.43 -8.02
CA ASN A 106 -30.84 6.42 -8.61
C ASN A 106 -30.97 6.24 -10.13
N HIS A 107 -31.05 5.00 -10.60
CA HIS A 107 -31.97 4.63 -11.69
C HIS A 107 -32.84 3.45 -11.24
N ARG A 108 -33.71 3.74 -10.25
CA ARG A 108 -34.88 2.91 -9.96
C ARG A 108 -35.88 3.17 -11.09
N ARG A 109 -35.81 2.41 -12.18
CA ARG A 109 -36.92 2.33 -13.14
C ARG A 109 -37.91 1.31 -12.60
N SER A 110 -38.95 1.82 -11.95
CA SER A 110 -40.24 1.16 -11.88
C SER A 110 -40.93 1.35 -13.25
N ALA A 111 -41.29 0.24 -13.88
CA ALA A 111 -42.40 0.11 -14.82
C ALA A 111 -42.73 -1.38 -14.92
#